data_AF-A0A835UU70-F1
#
_entry.id   AF-A0A835UU70-F1
#
_cell.length_a   1.000
_cell.length_b   1.000
_cell.length_c   1.000
_cell.angle_alpha   90.00
_cell.angle_beta   90.00
_cell.angle_gamma   90.00
#
_symmetry.space_group_name_H-M   'P 1'
#
loop_
_entity.id
_entity.type
_entity.pdbx_description
1 polymer ?
#
loop_
_entity_poly.entity_id
_entity_poly.type
_entity_poly.pdbx_seq_one_letter_code
_entity_poly.pdbx_strand_id
1 'polypeptide(L)'
;MRKPPNAQQVLGAGNMLMARLATKSAKPNGQCFIPPEGDYCMSDIASGSILKVDGFLEELPITSLPGIGHSIGEKLKAKELHTCGQLRMVSKVALHKDFGERVGDMLWNYCRGFDDRKVEVLKEAKSIGAEVNWGVRFQDIMDCEHFLIQLSKEVSSRLKECGVLARTVNLKLPVPTDDVALIQRIVKQIFASFHINVREVRGVGLQMSRLEKNGIE
;
A
#
# COMPACT_ATOMS: atom_id res chain seq x y z
N MET A 1 32.14 -20.91 4.03
CA MET A 1 30.86 -20.18 4.13
C MET A 1 30.75 -19.25 2.91
N ARG A 2 29.73 -19.41 2.07
CA ARG A 2 29.54 -18.59 0.86
C ARG A 2 29.07 -17.19 1.27
N LYS A 3 29.75 -16.13 0.82
CA LYS A 3 29.24 -14.76 0.95
C LYS A 3 27.86 -14.68 0.29
N PRO A 4 26.80 -14.19 0.96
CA PRO A 4 25.52 -13.97 0.31
C PRO A 4 25.68 -12.92 -0.81
N PRO A 5 24.89 -12.99 -1.88
CA PRO A 5 25.02 -12.11 -3.05
C PRO A 5 24.66 -10.68 -2.66
N ASN A 6 25.61 -9.72 -2.78
CA ASN A 6 25.45 -8.25 -2.77
C ASN A 6 24.20 -7.66 -2.09
N ALA A 7 23.83 -8.19 -0.92
CA ALA A 7 22.66 -7.75 -0.19
C ALA A 7 23.06 -6.57 0.67
N GLN A 8 22.40 -5.44 0.46
CA GLN A 8 22.51 -4.25 1.30
C GLN A 8 22.23 -4.64 2.75
N GLN A 9 23.26 -4.62 3.60
CA GLN A 9 23.14 -4.96 5.02
C GLN A 9 22.93 -3.69 5.83
N VAL A 10 21.80 -3.61 6.52
CA VAL A 10 21.60 -2.66 7.60
C VAL A 10 21.98 -3.35 8.89
N LEU A 11 22.99 -2.81 9.57
CA LEU A 11 23.24 -3.08 10.96
C LEU A 11 22.27 -2.19 11.74
N GLY A 12 21.34 -2.80 12.50
CA GLY A 12 20.58 -2.23 13.62
C GLY A 12 19.72 -0.97 13.42
N ALA A 13 18.43 -1.07 13.79
CA ALA A 13 17.61 0.08 14.12
C ALA A 13 16.56 -0.31 15.18
N GLY A 14 16.17 0.63 16.05
CA GLY A 14 15.25 0.36 17.17
C GLY A 14 13.82 -0.03 16.76
N ASN A 15 13.41 0.26 15.52
CA ASN A 15 12.10 -0.11 14.98
C ASN A 15 12.13 -0.27 13.44
N MET A 16 11.03 -0.80 12.88
CA MET A 16 10.93 -1.10 11.44
C MET A 16 11.04 0.13 10.53
N LEU A 17 10.52 1.28 10.98
CA LEU A 17 10.61 2.54 10.24
C LEU A 17 12.06 2.98 10.10
N MET A 18 12.80 3.05 11.21
CA MET A 18 14.21 3.46 11.22
C MET A 18 15.06 2.49 10.38
N ALA A 19 14.79 1.18 10.44
CA ALA A 19 15.52 0.21 9.62
C ALA A 19 15.36 0.47 8.11
N ARG A 20 14.14 0.79 7.66
CA ARG A 20 13.86 1.12 6.24
C ARG A 20 14.52 2.43 5.81
N LEU A 21 14.50 3.44 6.67
CA LEU A 21 15.15 4.72 6.40
C LEU A 21 16.68 4.56 6.34
N ALA A 22 17.26 3.79 7.26
CA ALA A 22 18.68 3.43 7.24
C ALA A 22 19.07 2.73 5.93
N THR A 23 18.28 1.76 5.45
CA THR A 23 18.53 1.11 4.14
C THR A 23 18.52 2.12 2.99
N LYS A 24 17.64 3.12 3.04
CA LYS A 24 17.53 4.15 2.00
C LYS A 24 18.74 5.08 2.01
N SER A 25 19.16 5.54 3.20
CA SER A 25 20.31 6.43 3.39
C SER A 25 21.66 5.73 3.10
N ALA A 26 21.74 4.42 3.29
CA ALA A 26 22.93 3.62 3.03
C ALA A 26 23.25 3.43 1.53
N LYS A 27 22.42 3.95 0.61
CA LYS A 27 22.64 3.78 -0.84
C LYS A 27 23.53 4.89 -1.41
N PRO A 28 24.37 4.57 -2.42
CA PRO A 28 24.66 3.24 -2.98
C PRO A 28 25.77 2.50 -2.20
N ASN A 29 25.64 1.17 -2.06
CA ASN A 29 26.65 0.23 -1.52
C ASN A 29 27.24 0.55 -0.13
N GLY A 30 26.54 1.30 0.72
CA GLY A 30 26.95 1.60 2.09
C GLY A 30 26.18 0.78 3.13
N GLN A 31 26.49 1.07 4.39
CA GLN A 31 25.75 0.61 5.57
C GLN A 31 25.46 1.84 6.43
N CYS A 32 24.28 1.89 7.04
CA CYS A 32 23.87 2.98 7.93
C CYS A 32 23.26 2.35 9.18
N PHE A 33 23.73 2.77 10.35
CA PHE A 33 23.18 2.40 11.64
C PHE A 33 22.53 3.64 12.24
N ILE A 34 21.25 3.53 12.59
CA ILE A 34 20.51 4.60 13.27
C ILE A 34 20.28 4.12 14.71
N PRO A 35 21.04 4.63 15.69
CA PRO A 35 20.88 4.22 17.08
C PRO A 35 19.47 4.59 17.59
N PRO A 36 18.78 3.72 18.36
CA PRO A 36 17.60 4.12 19.12
C PRO A 36 17.98 5.25 20.11
N GLU A 37 17.03 6.13 20.43
CA GLU A 37 17.25 7.30 21.31
C GLU A 37 18.05 6.96 22.58
N GLY A 38 19.01 7.83 22.91
CA GLY A 38 19.86 7.72 24.11
C GLY A 38 21.30 7.32 23.80
N ASP A 39 22.20 8.31 23.88
CA ASP A 39 23.65 8.17 24.05
C ASP A 39 24.48 7.45 22.95
N TYR A 40 25.03 8.22 22.01
CA TYR A 40 26.43 8.68 22.04
C TYR A 40 26.81 9.33 20.70
N CYS A 41 27.46 10.48 20.79
CA CYS A 41 28.33 11.01 19.75
C CYS A 41 29.63 10.19 19.79
N MET A 42 30.02 9.58 18.68
CA MET A 42 31.43 9.41 18.35
C MET A 42 31.59 9.77 16.88
N SER A 43 32.13 10.97 16.68
CA SER A 43 32.80 11.36 15.45
C SER A 43 33.88 10.33 15.12
N ASP A 44 33.88 9.90 13.86
CA ASP A 44 34.94 9.17 13.17
C ASP A 44 35.31 7.78 13.70
N ILE A 45 34.83 6.76 12.98
CA ILE A 45 35.62 5.54 12.80
C ILE A 45 35.79 5.33 11.30
N ALA A 46 36.60 6.19 10.69
CA ALA A 46 37.22 6.06 9.37
C ALA A 46 36.35 6.09 8.08
N SER A 47 35.01 6.18 8.11
CA SER A 47 34.15 6.66 6.96
C SER A 47 32.62 6.54 7.16
N GLY A 48 32.11 6.12 8.33
CA GLY A 48 30.68 5.85 8.55
C GLY A 48 29.92 6.98 9.26
N SER A 49 28.92 7.57 8.59
CA SER A 49 28.02 8.58 9.16
C SER A 49 27.09 7.98 10.23
N ILE A 50 27.17 8.46 11.46
CA ILE A 50 26.22 8.19 12.55
C ILE A 50 25.30 9.41 12.67
N LEU A 51 23.99 9.21 12.51
CA LEU A 51 23.01 10.30 12.57
C LEU A 51 22.12 10.14 13.81
N LYS A 52 21.97 11.22 14.59
CA LYS A 52 20.98 11.29 15.66
C LYS A 52 19.58 11.21 15.05
N VAL A 53 18.68 10.44 15.67
CA VAL A 53 17.30 10.23 15.19
C VAL A 53 16.58 11.56 14.95
N ASP A 54 16.68 12.51 15.88
CA ASP A 54 15.98 13.80 15.75
C ASP A 54 16.52 14.68 14.62
N GLY A 55 17.83 14.91 14.55
CA GLY A 55 18.43 15.72 13.49
C GLY A 55 18.27 15.09 12.10
N PHE A 56 18.39 13.76 12.02
CA PHE A 56 18.14 13.02 10.78
C PHE A 56 16.70 13.19 10.30
N LEU A 57 15.74 13.07 11.21
CA LEU A 57 14.33 13.17 10.85
C LEU A 57 13.94 14.59 10.50
N GLU A 58 14.46 15.60 11.18
CA GLU A 58 14.09 17.00 10.93
C GLU A 58 14.27 17.41 9.46
N GLU A 59 15.40 17.04 8.86
CA GLU A 59 15.74 17.33 7.46
C GLU A 59 15.18 16.30 6.47
N LEU A 60 14.68 15.15 6.95
CA LEU A 60 14.21 14.07 6.09
C LEU A 60 13.00 14.54 5.25
N PRO A 61 13.05 14.43 3.91
CA PRO A 61 11.89 14.71 3.08
C PRO A 61 10.73 13.80 3.45
N ILE A 62 9.53 14.35 3.62
CA ILE A 62 8.35 13.59 4.05
C ILE A 62 8.08 12.42 3.10
N THR A 63 8.26 12.63 1.79
CA THR A 63 8.10 11.58 0.75
C THR A 63 9.05 10.39 0.88
N SER A 64 10.06 10.48 1.76
CA SER A 64 10.92 9.34 2.11
C SER A 64 10.31 8.41 3.15
N LEU A 65 9.29 8.84 3.89
CA LEU A 65 8.59 8.01 4.85
C LEU A 65 7.81 6.89 4.14
N PRO A 66 7.85 5.65 4.67
CA PRO A 66 7.09 4.54 4.11
C PRO A 66 5.58 4.79 4.25
N GLY A 67 4.82 4.49 3.20
CA GLY A 67 3.37 4.71 3.17
C GLY A 67 2.95 6.06 2.57
N ILE A 68 3.90 6.92 2.20
CA ILE A 68 3.63 8.17 1.49
C ILE A 68 3.84 7.96 0.00
N GLY A 69 2.73 7.69 -0.70
CA GLY A 69 2.68 7.62 -2.16
C GLY A 69 2.40 8.98 -2.80
N HIS A 70 2.23 8.99 -4.12
CA HIS A 70 2.01 10.20 -4.92
C HIS A 70 0.85 11.07 -4.40
N SER A 71 -0.33 10.49 -4.19
CA SER A 71 -1.53 11.25 -3.74
C SER A 71 -1.34 11.93 -2.37
N ILE A 72 -0.75 11.24 -1.39
CA ILE A 72 -0.48 11.82 -0.06
C ILE A 72 0.62 12.88 -0.18
N GLY A 73 1.67 12.60 -0.96
CA GLY A 73 2.76 13.51 -1.22
C GLY A 73 2.31 14.83 -1.87
N GLU A 74 1.41 14.78 -2.85
CA GLU A 74 0.84 15.98 -3.48
C GLU A 74 -0.01 16.80 -2.50
N LYS A 75 -0.85 16.15 -1.69
CA LYS A 75 -1.63 16.83 -0.65
C LYS A 75 -0.75 17.53 0.39
N LEU A 76 0.36 16.90 0.79
CA LEU A 76 1.35 17.50 1.69
C LEU A 76 2.06 18.68 1.02
N LYS A 77 2.47 18.52 -0.24
CA LYS A 77 3.10 19.58 -1.03
C LYS A 77 2.19 20.80 -1.21
N ALA A 78 0.90 20.58 -1.45
CA ALA A 78 -0.11 21.64 -1.53
C ALA A 78 -0.29 22.41 -0.22
N LYS A 79 0.14 21.84 0.91
CA LYS A 79 0.18 22.47 2.24
C LYS A 79 1.57 23.00 2.60
N GLU A 80 2.50 23.07 1.63
CA GLU A 80 3.89 23.52 1.81
C GLU A 80 4.68 22.68 2.84
N LEU A 81 4.27 21.43 3.05
CA LEU A 81 4.95 20.48 3.93
C LEU A 81 5.89 19.61 3.08
N HIS A 82 7.19 19.76 3.30
CA HIS A 82 8.26 19.10 2.55
C HIS A 82 9.13 18.20 3.44
N THR A 83 9.40 18.59 4.70
CA THR A 83 10.29 17.84 5.62
C THR A 83 9.56 17.33 6.86
N CYS A 84 10.08 16.27 7.48
CA CYS A 84 9.45 15.74 8.69
C CYS A 84 9.52 16.74 9.86
N GLY A 85 10.53 17.63 9.89
CA GLY A 85 10.59 18.76 10.82
C GLY A 85 9.37 19.68 10.69
N GLN A 86 9.00 20.07 9.47
CA GLN A 86 7.78 20.85 9.21
C GLN A 86 6.53 20.07 9.63
N LEU A 87 6.47 18.77 9.30
CA LEU A 87 5.33 17.92 9.66
C LEU A 87 5.16 17.75 11.18
N ARG A 88 6.25 17.79 11.97
CA ARG A 88 6.19 17.74 13.44
C ARG A 88 5.44 18.94 14.03
N MET A 89 5.48 20.10 13.36
CA MET A 89 4.79 21.33 13.80
C MET A 89 3.27 21.28 13.59
N VAL A 90 2.77 20.34 12.77
CA VAL A 90 1.35 20.21 12.46
C VAL A 90 0.66 19.36 13.53
N SER A 91 -0.40 19.88 14.16
CA SER A 91 -1.13 19.14 15.19
C SER A 91 -1.73 17.81 14.69
N LYS A 92 -1.79 16.82 15.58
CA LYS A 92 -2.39 15.51 15.28
C LYS A 92 -3.84 15.62 14.77
N VAL A 93 -4.62 16.53 15.37
CA VAL A 93 -6.01 16.79 14.98
C VAL A 93 -6.12 17.32 13.54
N ALA A 94 -5.23 18.24 13.14
CA ALA A 94 -5.20 18.73 11.77
C ALA A 94 -4.84 17.63 10.76
N LEU A 95 -3.87 16.77 11.10
CA LEU A 95 -3.50 15.63 10.25
C LEU A 95 -4.65 14.63 10.10
N HIS A 96 -5.39 14.34 11.18
CA HIS A 96 -6.58 13.49 11.10
C HIS A 96 -7.67 14.10 10.21
N LYS A 97 -7.90 15.42 10.33
CA LYS A 97 -8.89 16.12 9.52
C LYS A 97 -8.56 16.07 8.03
N ASP A 98 -7.30 16.25 7.67
CA ASP A 98 -6.87 16.37 6.28
C ASP A 98 -6.64 15.01 5.58
N PHE A 99 -6.18 13.99 6.32
CA PHE A 99 -5.73 12.72 5.76
C PHE A 99 -6.53 11.49 6.26
N GLY A 100 -7.43 11.69 7.23
CA GLY A 100 -8.11 10.62 7.95
C GLY A 100 -7.27 10.06 9.11
N GLU A 101 -7.94 9.39 10.05
CA GLU A 101 -7.35 8.94 11.33
C GLU A 101 -6.09 8.08 11.12
N ARG A 102 -6.20 7.01 10.32
CA ARG A 102 -5.10 6.06 10.09
C ARG A 102 -3.87 6.70 9.45
N VAL A 103 -4.07 7.56 8.44
CA VAL A 103 -2.94 8.21 7.75
C VAL A 103 -2.39 9.33 8.60
N GLY A 104 -3.23 10.11 9.27
CA GLY A 104 -2.78 11.17 10.17
C GLY A 104 -2.02 10.64 11.38
N ASP A 105 -2.42 9.50 11.96
CA ASP A 105 -1.64 8.79 12.99
C ASP A 105 -0.27 8.37 12.48
N MET A 106 -0.23 7.76 11.28
CA MET A 106 1.02 7.35 10.65
C MET A 106 1.94 8.54 10.42
N LEU A 107 1.45 9.64 9.85
CA LEU A 107 2.21 10.87 9.61
C LEU A 107 2.75 11.47 10.92
N TRP A 108 1.90 11.56 11.94
CA TRP A 108 2.24 12.10 13.25
C TRP A 108 3.33 11.28 13.97
N ASN A 109 3.23 9.96 13.90
CA ASN A 109 4.18 9.06 14.55
C ASN A 109 5.50 8.96 13.76
N TYR A 110 5.44 8.80 12.44
CA TYR A 110 6.63 8.54 11.63
C TYR A 110 7.55 9.74 11.53
N CYS A 111 7.02 10.97 11.50
CA CYS A 111 7.87 12.16 11.53
C CYS A 111 8.68 12.27 12.84
N ARG A 112 8.23 11.60 13.91
CA ARG A 112 8.87 11.49 15.23
C ARG A 112 9.68 10.20 15.40
N GLY A 113 9.81 9.40 14.35
CA GLY A 113 10.55 8.15 14.40
C GLY A 113 9.86 7.02 15.16
N PHE A 114 8.59 7.21 15.54
CA PHE A 114 7.82 6.21 16.28
C PHE A 114 7.16 5.22 15.32
N ASP A 115 7.42 3.93 15.53
CA ASP A 115 6.76 2.82 14.83
C ASP A 115 6.69 1.62 15.77
N ASP A 116 5.49 1.32 16.28
CA ASP A 116 5.21 0.24 17.22
C ASP A 116 4.92 -1.10 16.54
N ARG A 117 4.92 -1.13 15.20
CA ARG A 117 4.65 -2.35 14.44
C ARG A 117 5.73 -3.38 14.73
N LYS A 118 5.28 -4.58 15.07
CA LYS A 118 6.13 -5.75 15.21
C LYS A 118 6.45 -6.34 13.85
N VAL A 119 7.63 -6.94 13.72
CA VAL A 119 7.98 -7.72 12.54
C VAL A 119 7.10 -8.96 12.50
N GLU A 120 6.14 -8.98 11.58
CA GLU A 120 5.33 -10.16 11.29
C GLU A 120 6.08 -11.06 10.31
N VAL A 121 6.47 -12.26 10.77
CA VAL A 121 7.24 -13.23 9.96
C VAL A 121 6.36 -13.92 8.92
N LEU A 122 5.08 -14.12 9.22
CA LEU A 122 4.12 -14.79 8.36
C LEU A 122 2.83 -13.98 8.32
N LYS A 123 2.36 -13.69 7.11
CA LYS A 123 1.09 -13.00 6.89
C LYS A 123 0.25 -13.79 5.90
N GLU A 124 -0.92 -14.22 6.34
CA GLU A 124 -1.88 -14.92 5.49
C GLU A 124 -2.41 -13.97 4.40
N ALA A 125 -2.51 -14.49 3.18
CA ALA A 125 -3.09 -13.74 2.07
C ALA A 125 -4.59 -13.51 2.32
N LYS A 126 -5.01 -12.24 2.37
CA LYS A 126 -6.42 -11.86 2.58
C LYS A 126 -7.25 -11.85 1.29
N SER A 127 -6.59 -11.91 0.14
CA SER A 127 -7.22 -11.93 -1.18
C SER A 127 -6.27 -12.54 -2.20
N ILE A 128 -6.79 -13.35 -3.11
CA ILE A 128 -6.07 -13.90 -4.26
C ILE A 128 -6.81 -13.43 -5.51
N GLY A 129 -6.07 -12.92 -6.48
CA GLY A 129 -6.61 -12.44 -7.75
C GLY A 129 -5.55 -12.41 -8.84
N ALA A 130 -5.99 -12.16 -10.07
CA ALA A 130 -5.16 -11.94 -11.23
C ALA A 130 -5.75 -10.78 -12.03
N GLU A 131 -4.90 -9.84 -12.45
CA GLU A 131 -5.27 -8.72 -13.31
C GLU A 131 -4.26 -8.57 -14.43
N VAL A 132 -4.74 -8.26 -15.64
CA VAL A 132 -3.88 -7.94 -16.79
C VAL A 132 -4.35 -6.58 -17.31
N ASN A 133 -3.53 -5.57 -17.08
CA ASN A 133 -3.86 -4.18 -17.42
C ASN A 133 -3.07 -3.67 -18.64
N TRP A 134 -2.15 -4.47 -19.19
CA TRP A 134 -1.33 -4.11 -20.35
C TRP A 134 -1.55 -5.11 -21.49
N GLY A 135 -1.58 -4.62 -22.74
CA GLY A 135 -1.70 -5.47 -23.94
C GLY A 135 -3.07 -6.08 -24.20
N VAL A 136 -4.09 -5.80 -23.39
CA VAL A 136 -5.45 -6.33 -23.59
C VAL A 136 -6.16 -5.58 -24.71
N ARG A 137 -6.50 -6.28 -25.79
CA ARG A 137 -7.29 -5.78 -26.93
C ARG A 137 -8.26 -6.90 -27.33
N PHE A 138 -9.55 -6.59 -27.37
CA PHE A 138 -10.60 -7.51 -27.78
C PHE A 138 -11.22 -7.01 -29.07
N GLN A 139 -11.45 -7.91 -30.03
CA GLN A 139 -12.13 -7.57 -31.29
C GLN A 139 -13.64 -7.83 -31.16
N ASP A 140 -14.02 -8.84 -30.39
CA ASP A 140 -15.40 -9.21 -30.15
C ASP A 140 -15.63 -9.74 -28.71
N ILE A 141 -16.86 -10.19 -28.45
CA ILE A 141 -17.26 -10.74 -27.16
C ILE A 141 -16.63 -12.11 -26.88
N MET A 142 -16.34 -12.91 -27.92
CA MET A 142 -15.74 -14.23 -27.79
C MET A 142 -14.30 -14.13 -27.27
N ASP A 143 -13.54 -13.12 -27.72
CA ASP A 143 -12.22 -12.81 -27.19
C ASP A 143 -12.28 -12.49 -25.69
N CYS A 144 -13.28 -11.71 -25.28
CA CYS A 144 -13.51 -11.35 -23.88
C CYS A 144 -13.83 -12.59 -23.04
N GLU A 145 -14.75 -13.44 -23.52
CA GLU A 145 -15.13 -14.69 -22.85
C GLU A 145 -13.94 -15.64 -22.71
N HIS A 146 -13.18 -15.84 -23.78
CA HIS A 146 -11.99 -16.69 -23.75
C HIS A 146 -10.96 -16.15 -22.75
N PHE A 147 -10.71 -14.84 -22.75
CA PHE A 147 -9.81 -14.20 -21.79
C PHE A 147 -10.28 -14.39 -20.35
N LEU A 148 -11.57 -14.19 -20.06
CA LEU A 148 -12.14 -14.38 -18.73
C LEU A 148 -12.06 -15.84 -18.25
N ILE A 149 -12.23 -16.82 -19.15
CA ILE A 149 -12.04 -18.24 -18.84
C ILE A 149 -10.58 -18.50 -18.42
N GLN A 150 -9.61 -17.97 -19.17
CA GLN A 150 -8.19 -18.14 -18.83
C GLN A 150 -7.85 -17.47 -17.48
N LEU A 151 -8.37 -16.26 -17.24
CA LEU A 151 -8.16 -15.55 -15.97
C LEU A 151 -8.79 -16.31 -14.79
N SER A 152 -9.95 -16.92 -15.00
CA SER A 152 -10.63 -17.74 -13.99
C SER A 152 -9.84 -19.01 -13.66
N LYS A 153 -9.24 -19.66 -14.67
CA LYS A 153 -8.34 -20.81 -14.47
C LYS A 153 -7.11 -20.43 -13.65
N GLU A 154 -6.49 -19.30 -13.96
CA GLU A 154 -5.32 -18.77 -13.23
C GLU A 154 -5.66 -18.52 -11.76
N VAL A 155 -6.75 -17.80 -11.48
CA VAL A 155 -7.18 -17.54 -10.10
C VAL A 155 -7.52 -18.85 -9.37
N SER A 156 -8.17 -19.80 -10.04
CA SER A 156 -8.45 -21.11 -9.45
C SER A 156 -7.18 -21.91 -9.14
N SER A 157 -6.14 -21.84 -9.98
CA SER A 157 -4.85 -22.50 -9.71
C SER A 157 -4.22 -21.93 -8.45
N ARG A 158 -4.14 -20.59 -8.36
CA ARG A 158 -3.58 -19.90 -7.18
C ARG A 158 -4.33 -20.22 -5.89
N LEU A 159 -5.66 -20.27 -5.93
CA LEU A 159 -6.47 -20.67 -4.78
C LEU A 159 -6.14 -22.10 -4.31
N LYS A 160 -5.99 -23.04 -5.26
CA LYS A 160 -5.62 -24.44 -4.96
C LYS A 160 -4.21 -24.56 -4.41
N GLU A 161 -3.24 -23.86 -5.00
CA GLU A 161 -1.85 -23.82 -4.54
C GLU A 161 -1.73 -23.26 -3.11
N CYS A 162 -2.54 -22.26 -2.77
CA CYS A 162 -2.62 -21.72 -1.41
C CYS A 162 -3.50 -22.55 -0.47
N GLY A 163 -4.23 -23.56 -0.96
CA GLY A 163 -5.12 -24.41 -0.14
C GLY A 163 -6.33 -23.67 0.46
N VAL A 164 -6.83 -22.62 -0.19
CA VAL A 164 -7.91 -21.77 0.33
C VAL A 164 -9.14 -21.72 -0.58
N LEU A 165 -10.30 -21.42 0.00
CA LEU A 165 -11.57 -21.19 -0.72
C LEU A 165 -11.98 -19.73 -0.60
N ALA A 166 -12.53 -19.16 -1.67
CA ALA A 166 -13.05 -17.79 -1.70
C ALA A 166 -14.58 -17.78 -1.74
N ARG A 167 -15.21 -16.85 -1.03
CA ARG A 167 -16.67 -16.61 -1.07
C ARG A 167 -17.08 -15.41 -1.92
N THR A 168 -16.12 -14.54 -2.23
CA THR A 168 -16.39 -13.24 -2.87
C THR A 168 -15.52 -13.11 -4.11
N VAL A 169 -16.17 -12.78 -5.23
CA VAL A 169 -15.51 -12.43 -6.49
C VAL A 169 -15.69 -10.94 -6.72
N ASN A 170 -14.59 -10.22 -6.93
CA ASN A 170 -14.62 -8.80 -7.25
C ASN A 170 -14.44 -8.60 -8.75
N LEU A 171 -15.42 -7.96 -9.38
CA LEU A 171 -15.33 -7.54 -10.78
C LEU A 171 -15.01 -6.04 -10.82
N LYS A 172 -13.94 -5.67 -11.54
CA LYS A 172 -13.59 -4.26 -11.77
C LYS A 172 -14.16 -3.83 -13.13
N LEU A 173 -14.96 -2.77 -13.13
CA LEU A 173 -15.43 -2.16 -14.37
C LEU A 173 -14.29 -1.36 -15.02
N PRO A 174 -14.19 -1.37 -16.36
CA PRO A 174 -13.13 -0.66 -17.08
C PRO A 174 -13.34 0.86 -17.05
N VAL A 175 -14.58 1.33 -16.83
CA VAL A 175 -14.93 2.74 -16.75
C VAL A 175 -15.62 3.05 -15.42
N PRO A 176 -15.32 4.20 -14.79
CA PRO A 176 -16.13 4.73 -13.69
C PRO A 176 -17.57 4.97 -14.18
N THR A 177 -18.57 4.65 -13.35
CA THR A 177 -19.97 4.80 -13.74
C THR A 177 -20.89 4.99 -12.55
N ASP A 178 -21.86 5.89 -12.71
CA ASP A 178 -23.06 6.05 -11.88
C ASP A 178 -24.35 5.70 -12.66
N ASP A 179 -24.21 5.19 -13.89
CA ASP A 179 -25.34 4.84 -14.76
C ASP A 179 -26.09 3.61 -14.21
N VAL A 180 -27.28 3.87 -13.70
CA VAL A 180 -28.18 2.86 -13.14
C VAL A 180 -28.51 1.77 -14.16
N ALA A 181 -28.65 2.09 -15.45
CA ALA A 181 -28.99 1.12 -16.47
C ALA A 181 -27.85 0.12 -16.67
N LEU A 182 -26.61 0.61 -16.73
CA LEU A 182 -25.41 -0.23 -16.82
C LEU A 182 -25.26 -1.12 -15.58
N ILE A 183 -25.41 -0.54 -14.38
CA ILE A 183 -25.32 -1.26 -13.11
C ILE A 183 -26.37 -2.38 -13.05
N GLN A 184 -27.64 -2.06 -13.35
CA GLN A 184 -28.72 -3.04 -13.36
C GLN A 184 -28.47 -4.17 -14.35
N ARG A 185 -27.97 -3.85 -15.55
CA ARG A 185 -27.65 -4.85 -16.57
C ARG A 185 -26.63 -5.86 -16.06
N ILE A 186 -25.53 -5.38 -15.49
CA ILE A 186 -24.45 -6.25 -14.97
C ILE A 186 -24.93 -7.07 -13.78
N VAL A 187 -25.62 -6.45 -12.81
CA VAL A 187 -26.13 -7.15 -11.62
C VAL A 187 -27.11 -8.25 -12.01
N LYS A 188 -28.03 -7.97 -12.94
CA LYS A 188 -28.98 -8.98 -13.44
C LYS A 188 -28.28 -10.14 -14.14
N GLN A 189 -27.29 -9.86 -14.98
CA GLN A 189 -26.50 -10.90 -15.66
C GLN A 189 -25.74 -11.78 -14.67
N ILE A 190 -25.08 -11.18 -13.67
CA ILE A 190 -24.35 -11.91 -12.64
C ILE A 190 -25.33 -12.74 -11.80
N PHE A 191 -26.43 -12.15 -11.33
CA PHE A 191 -27.41 -12.86 -10.50
C PHE A 191 -28.04 -14.05 -11.23
N ALA A 192 -28.38 -13.89 -12.51
CA ALA A 192 -28.91 -14.97 -13.34
C ALA A 192 -27.91 -16.11 -13.53
N SER A 193 -26.60 -15.81 -13.57
CA SER A 193 -25.56 -16.83 -13.79
C SER A 193 -25.32 -17.75 -12.58
N PHE A 194 -25.75 -17.38 -11.37
CA PHE A 194 -25.46 -18.18 -10.18
C PHE A 194 -26.24 -19.50 -10.09
N HIS A 195 -27.33 -19.69 -10.86
CA HIS A 195 -28.20 -20.86 -10.78
C HIS A 195 -28.64 -21.19 -9.33
N ILE A 196 -28.76 -20.18 -8.48
CA ILE A 196 -29.16 -20.34 -7.07
C ILE A 196 -30.68 -20.40 -6.99
N ASN A 197 -31.20 -21.29 -6.14
CA ASN A 197 -32.61 -21.28 -5.78
C ASN A 197 -32.93 -19.97 -5.04
N VAL A 198 -33.74 -19.10 -5.65
CA VAL A 198 -34.05 -17.77 -5.11
C VAL A 198 -34.66 -17.85 -3.70
N ARG A 199 -35.30 -18.97 -3.33
CA ARG A 199 -35.84 -19.20 -1.98
C ARG A 199 -34.77 -19.38 -0.91
N GLU A 200 -33.54 -19.69 -1.28
CA GLU A 200 -32.39 -19.90 -0.39
C GLU A 200 -31.58 -18.62 -0.18
N VAL A 201 -31.83 -17.58 -0.98
CA VAL A 201 -31.15 -16.29 -0.82
C VAL A 201 -31.62 -15.64 0.49
N ARG A 202 -30.69 -15.39 1.41
CA ARG A 202 -30.93 -14.76 2.73
C ARG A 202 -30.49 -13.30 2.80
N GLY A 203 -29.80 -12.81 1.78
CA GLY A 203 -29.36 -11.43 1.67
C GLY A 203 -28.60 -11.19 0.37
N VAL A 204 -28.71 -9.97 -0.16
CA VAL A 204 -27.97 -9.53 -1.35
C VAL A 204 -27.33 -8.19 -1.02
N GLY A 205 -26.02 -8.09 -1.22
CA GLY A 205 -25.26 -6.86 -1.04
C GLY A 205 -24.65 -6.42 -2.36
N LEU A 206 -24.84 -5.16 -2.73
CA LEU A 206 -24.16 -4.53 -3.86
C LEU A 206 -23.20 -3.47 -3.30
N GLN A 207 -21.91 -3.63 -3.58
CA GLN A 207 -20.87 -2.69 -3.14
C GLN A 207 -20.15 -2.10 -4.35
N MET A 208 -20.14 -0.78 -4.44
CA MET A 208 -19.26 -0.04 -5.35
C MET A 208 -18.04 0.44 -4.55
N SER A 209 -16.84 0.31 -5.12
CA SER A 209 -15.59 0.71 -4.48
C SER A 209 -14.71 1.46 -5.47
N ARG A 210 -13.70 2.20 -4.96
CA ARG A 210 -12.85 3.10 -5.76
C ARG A 210 -13.64 4.21 -6.45
N LEU A 211 -14.34 5.01 -5.63
CA LEU A 211 -15.12 6.14 -6.11
C LEU A 211 -14.20 7.24 -6.66
N GLU A 212 -14.54 7.78 -7.82
CA GLU A 212 -13.90 8.95 -8.41
C GLU A 212 -14.91 10.10 -8.39
N LYS A 213 -14.44 11.34 -8.16
CA LYS A 213 -15.31 12.51 -8.25
C LYS A 213 -15.60 12.80 -9.73
N ASN A 214 -16.86 12.96 -10.11
CA ASN A 214 -17.20 13.60 -11.38
C ASN A 214 -16.62 15.03 -11.32
N GLY A 215 -15.79 15.40 -12.28
CA GLY A 215 -15.01 16.65 -12.32
C GLY A 215 -15.82 17.94 -12.48
N ILE A 216 -16.88 18.10 -11.68
CA ILE A 216 -17.65 19.32 -11.54
C ILE A 216 -17.15 20.01 -10.25
N GLU A 217 -15.98 20.65 -10.36
CA GLU A 217 -15.55 21.75 -9.48
C GLU A 217 -15.21 22.95 -10.38
#